data_AF-A0A8S3ZHG6-F1
#
_entry.id   AF-A0A8S3ZHG6-F1
#
_cell.length_a   1.000
_cell.length_b   1.000
_cell.length_c   1.000
_cell.angle_alpha   90.00
_cell.angle_beta   90.00
_cell.angle_gamma   90.00
#
_symmetry.space_group_name_H-M   'P 1'
#
loop_
_entity.id
_entity.type
_entity.pdbx_description
1 polymer ?
#
loop_
_entity_poly.entity_id
_entity_poly.type
_entity_poly.pdbx_seq_one_letter_code
_entity_poly.pdbx_strand_id
1 'polypeptide(L)'
;MAKAAQFDSDAFVGQKPDMTPSMAHLTLSEELGGSNLSLNKRSMVLDEDRFEDLFLKCFICKERFTNTSLPRMLPCHHSFCQSCINHLFDLAKEHKHSLQSTIRGLSYSVPPGAVSVACPTCRATFIATSETIKRLSTDHRVVQLMDFVHHTDHCTVTFCSRHNLQPLNFFCEPCLLPLCRDCTELDHKEDDGHLVIDLEDAMTKYTPVLDSAITEMEAEIISLEEKGIILESVTNHLDSVKSDLIGQVHSCMARMRELLNEREKVLIAKVHQETEKERNKLIEKAALLDSRREIIVEKSSKLRQAKDNGHVEEMFRIHQDVREFRAEPAVRIREIDDGLMTSFVLNTRDEAMLASRINNFGDVVSKVETTSSRVKTKVSTFLTRPSSYK
;
A
#
# COMPACT_ATOMS: atom_id res chain seq x y z
N MET A 1 8.05 -88.88 52.88
CA MET A 1 9.50 -89.11 53.02
C MET A 1 10.22 -87.93 52.39
N ALA A 2 10.67 -86.98 53.22
CA ALA A 2 11.49 -85.85 52.81
C ALA A 2 12.54 -85.62 53.91
N LYS A 3 13.81 -85.59 53.52
CA LYS A 3 14.99 -85.14 54.28
C LYS A 3 15.83 -84.40 53.24
N ALA A 4 15.89 -83.05 53.29
CA ALA A 4 16.80 -82.23 54.12
C ALA A 4 18.24 -82.30 53.58
N ALA A 5 19.04 -81.24 53.45
CA ALA A 5 18.97 -79.80 53.72
C ALA A 5 20.33 -79.19 53.27
N GLN A 6 20.51 -77.87 53.49
CA GLN A 6 21.78 -77.10 53.63
C GLN A 6 22.34 -76.41 52.36
N PHE A 7 22.82 -75.16 52.37
CA PHE A 7 22.99 -74.09 53.39
C PHE A 7 23.24 -72.73 52.67
N ASP A 8 22.93 -71.60 53.35
CA ASP A 8 23.42 -70.21 53.18
C ASP A 8 24.97 -70.11 53.21
N SER A 9 25.74 -69.06 52.90
CA SER A 9 25.66 -67.63 52.49
C SER A 9 27.11 -67.21 52.18
N ASP A 10 27.40 -66.22 51.31
CA ASP A 10 28.49 -65.24 51.57
C ASP A 10 28.68 -64.12 50.52
N ALA A 11 28.98 -62.94 51.09
CA ALA A 11 29.86 -61.83 50.68
C ALA A 11 29.64 -61.04 49.36
N PHE A 12 29.19 -59.80 49.58
CA PHE A 12 29.22 -58.62 48.72
C PHE A 12 30.65 -58.06 48.51
N VAL A 13 31.10 -57.90 47.26
CA VAL A 13 32.20 -57.01 46.87
C VAL A 13 31.91 -56.42 45.48
N GLY A 14 31.74 -55.09 45.39
CA GLY A 14 31.65 -54.37 44.11
C GLY A 14 31.35 -52.87 44.29
N GLN A 15 32.19 -52.01 43.72
CA GLN A 15 32.27 -50.56 43.94
C GLN A 15 31.01 -49.75 43.55
N LYS A 16 30.77 -48.66 44.29
CA LYS A 16 29.78 -47.60 43.97
C LYS A 16 30.28 -46.73 42.80
N PRO A 17 29.46 -46.48 41.76
CA PRO A 17 29.62 -45.34 40.88
C PRO A 17 28.86 -44.10 41.38
N ASP A 18 29.44 -42.93 41.10
CA ASP A 18 29.04 -41.58 41.51
C ASP A 18 27.60 -41.19 41.11
N MET A 19 26.89 -40.55 42.05
CA MET A 19 25.60 -39.90 41.81
C MET A 19 25.84 -38.43 41.48
N THR A 20 25.53 -38.02 40.25
CA THR A 20 25.43 -36.60 39.86
C THR A 20 24.11 -35.98 40.33
N PRO A 21 24.08 -34.70 40.70
CA PRO A 21 22.98 -34.09 41.44
C PRO A 21 21.77 -33.73 40.57
N SER A 22 20.63 -33.61 41.26
CA SER A 22 19.34 -33.11 40.80
C SER A 22 19.45 -31.83 39.96
N MET A 23 19.06 -31.92 38.70
CA MET A 23 18.83 -30.78 37.81
C MET A 23 17.32 -30.57 37.68
N ALA A 24 16.75 -29.86 38.65
CA ALA A 24 15.59 -29.04 38.36
C ALA A 24 15.94 -28.08 37.22
N HIS A 25 14.97 -27.83 36.33
CA HIS A 25 15.02 -26.86 35.23
C HIS A 25 15.65 -27.34 33.91
N LEU A 26 14.91 -28.11 33.09
CA LEU A 26 15.02 -28.07 31.63
C LEU A 26 13.64 -28.32 30.97
N THR A 27 13.15 -27.33 30.24
CA THR A 27 12.08 -27.41 29.24
C THR A 27 12.57 -28.17 28.01
N LEU A 28 11.88 -29.20 27.55
CA LEU A 28 12.21 -29.93 26.32
C LEU A 28 10.94 -30.40 25.59
N SER A 29 10.62 -29.69 24.52
CA SER A 29 9.67 -30.04 23.46
C SER A 29 10.32 -30.89 22.36
N GLU A 30 11.37 -31.64 22.67
CA GLU A 30 12.09 -32.49 21.71
C GLU A 30 12.51 -33.73 22.50
N GLU A 31 11.74 -34.81 22.40
CA GLU A 31 12.14 -36.22 22.60
C GLU A 31 10.86 -37.11 22.64
N LEU A 32 10.13 -37.19 21.52
CA LEU A 32 9.25 -38.33 21.21
C LEU A 32 9.31 -38.64 19.70
N GLY A 33 10.54 -38.71 19.18
CA GLY A 33 10.82 -39.42 17.93
C GLY A 33 11.10 -40.89 18.26
N GLY A 34 10.12 -41.76 18.05
CA GLY A 34 10.36 -43.21 17.98
C GLY A 34 9.73 -44.04 19.10
N SER A 35 8.44 -44.32 18.98
CA SER A 35 7.92 -45.64 19.35
C SER A 35 6.69 -45.96 18.49
N ASN A 36 6.90 -46.73 17.41
CA ASN A 36 5.84 -47.37 16.65
C ASN A 36 5.23 -48.48 17.53
N LEU A 37 4.24 -48.13 18.34
CA LEU A 37 3.33 -49.10 18.93
C LEU A 37 2.22 -49.36 17.91
N SER A 38 2.28 -50.51 17.25
CA SER A 38 1.24 -51.04 16.37
C SER A 38 -0.05 -51.28 17.17
N LEU A 39 -0.83 -50.23 17.35
CA LEU A 39 -2.19 -50.34 17.87
C LEU A 39 -3.07 -50.80 16.72
N ASN A 40 -3.56 -52.03 16.86
CA ASN A 40 -4.58 -52.67 16.05
C ASN A 40 -5.70 -51.66 15.69
N LYS A 41 -5.67 -51.09 14.47
CA LYS A 41 -6.63 -50.09 13.99
C LYS A 41 -8.00 -50.75 13.79
N ARG A 42 -8.77 -50.92 14.86
CA ARG A 42 -10.23 -51.08 14.76
C ARG A 42 -10.79 -49.68 14.51
N SER A 43 -11.11 -49.38 13.25
CA SER A 43 -11.76 -48.14 12.84
C SER A 43 -13.09 -47.99 13.59
N MET A 44 -13.16 -47.05 14.53
CA MET A 44 -14.39 -46.65 15.20
C MET A 44 -14.90 -45.40 14.49
N VAL A 45 -16.04 -45.51 13.80
CA VAL A 45 -16.72 -44.34 13.23
C VAL A 45 -17.33 -43.57 14.40
N LEU A 46 -16.74 -42.42 14.73
CA LEU A 46 -17.27 -41.49 15.71
C LEU A 46 -18.00 -40.38 14.97
N ASP A 47 -19.23 -40.08 15.37
CA ASP A 47 -19.90 -38.84 15.02
C ASP A 47 -19.17 -37.71 15.76
N GLU A 48 -18.22 -37.08 15.06
CA GLU A 48 -17.26 -36.12 15.60
C GLU A 48 -17.98 -34.96 16.29
N ASP A 49 -19.00 -34.40 15.65
CA ASP A 49 -19.78 -33.29 16.18
C ASP A 49 -20.46 -33.65 17.51
N ARG A 50 -21.08 -34.84 17.58
CA ARG A 50 -21.72 -35.30 18.82
C ARG A 50 -20.71 -35.64 19.91
N PHE A 51 -19.54 -36.16 19.56
CA PHE A 51 -18.50 -36.49 20.52
C PHE A 51 -17.87 -35.23 21.13
N GLU A 52 -17.55 -34.23 20.30
CA GLU A 52 -16.98 -32.97 20.77
C GLU A 52 -17.93 -32.21 21.68
N ASP A 53 -19.22 -32.15 21.33
CA ASP A 53 -20.25 -31.46 22.12
C ASP A 53 -20.47 -32.07 23.51
N LEU A 54 -20.29 -33.39 23.64
CA LEU A 54 -20.51 -34.10 24.90
C LEU A 54 -19.29 -34.08 25.82
N PHE A 55 -18.08 -34.15 25.26
CA PHE A 55 -16.88 -34.42 26.05
C PHE A 55 -15.83 -33.31 26.00
N LEU A 56 -15.75 -32.53 24.91
CA LEU A 56 -14.65 -31.58 24.69
C LEU A 56 -15.06 -30.12 24.76
N LYS A 57 -16.35 -29.83 24.95
CA LYS A 57 -16.86 -28.46 25.08
C LYS A 57 -17.38 -28.18 26.48
N CYS A 58 -17.18 -26.94 26.93
CA CYS A 58 -17.73 -26.48 28.19
C CYS A 58 -19.26 -26.38 28.11
N PHE A 59 -19.97 -26.95 29.08
CA PHE A 59 -21.44 -26.95 29.05
C PHE A 59 -22.07 -25.54 29.17
N ILE A 60 -21.34 -24.56 29.70
CA ILE A 60 -21.80 -23.17 29.90
C ILE A 60 -21.55 -22.32 28.64
N CYS A 61 -20.29 -22.16 28.22
CA CYS A 61 -19.96 -21.30 27.07
C CYS A 61 -20.01 -22.02 25.72
N LYS A 62 -20.12 -23.35 25.71
CA LYS A 62 -20.08 -24.19 24.49
C LYS A 62 -18.77 -24.10 23.70
N GLU A 63 -17.74 -23.48 24.26
CA GLU A 63 -16.41 -23.43 23.65
C GLU A 63 -15.64 -24.73 23.94
N ARG A 64 -14.77 -25.10 23.00
CA ARG A 64 -13.87 -26.26 23.13
C ARG A 64 -12.81 -25.97 24.20
N PHE A 65 -12.52 -26.96 25.03
CA PHE A 65 -11.40 -26.91 25.95
C PHE A 65 -10.09 -26.87 25.16
N THR A 66 -9.18 -25.99 25.56
CA THR A 66 -7.84 -25.86 24.96
C THR A 66 -6.79 -25.90 26.05
N ASN A 67 -5.51 -25.91 25.67
CA ASN A 67 -4.39 -25.83 26.61
C ASN A 67 -4.43 -24.57 27.49
N THR A 68 -5.14 -23.52 27.06
CA THR A 68 -5.34 -22.29 27.83
C THR A 68 -6.65 -22.29 28.61
N SER A 69 -7.69 -23.00 28.15
CA SER A 69 -8.99 -23.16 28.81
C SER A 69 -9.20 -24.57 29.36
N LEU A 70 -8.30 -25.03 30.22
CA LEU A 70 -8.38 -26.38 30.79
C LEU A 70 -9.71 -26.63 31.56
N PRO A 71 -10.30 -27.83 31.43
CA PRO A 71 -11.52 -28.21 32.13
C PRO A 71 -11.24 -28.34 33.62
N ARG A 72 -11.98 -27.62 34.45
CA ARG A 72 -11.84 -27.64 35.92
C ARG A 72 -13.00 -28.41 36.53
N MET A 73 -12.70 -29.36 37.40
CA MET A 73 -13.69 -30.20 38.07
C MET A 73 -14.27 -29.50 39.30
N LEU A 74 -15.59 -29.42 39.36
CA LEU A 74 -16.30 -29.12 40.61
C LEU A 74 -16.29 -30.33 41.55
N PRO A 75 -16.59 -30.17 42.86
CA PRO A 75 -16.70 -31.30 43.80
C PRO A 75 -17.73 -32.38 43.40
N CYS A 76 -18.68 -32.02 42.52
CA CYS A 76 -19.64 -32.95 41.93
C CYS A 76 -19.14 -33.66 40.65
N HIS A 77 -17.85 -33.53 40.32
CA HIS A 77 -17.18 -34.12 39.16
C HIS A 77 -17.70 -33.66 37.79
N HIS A 78 -18.38 -32.51 37.72
CA HIS A 78 -18.70 -31.84 36.46
C HIS A 78 -17.63 -30.81 36.12
N SER A 79 -17.29 -30.73 34.84
CA SER A 79 -16.12 -30.01 34.34
C SER A 79 -16.52 -28.79 33.51
N PHE A 80 -15.94 -27.64 33.81
CA PHE A 80 -16.23 -26.36 33.14
C PHE A 80 -14.97 -25.54 32.94
N CYS A 81 -15.05 -24.53 32.07
CA CYS A 81 -13.94 -23.63 31.83
C CYS A 81 -13.68 -22.71 33.05
N GLN A 82 -12.42 -22.37 33.34
CA GLN A 82 -12.08 -21.54 34.52
C GLN A 82 -12.82 -20.20 34.53
N SER A 83 -12.94 -19.55 33.37
CA SER A 83 -13.69 -18.29 33.21
C SER A 83 -15.18 -18.48 33.53
N CYS A 84 -15.77 -19.59 33.11
CA CYS A 84 -17.16 -19.94 33.39
C CYS A 84 -17.39 -20.16 34.89
N ILE A 85 -16.47 -20.83 35.58
CA ILE A 85 -16.57 -21.06 37.03
C ILE A 85 -16.37 -19.75 37.81
N ASN A 86 -15.44 -18.89 37.39
CA ASN A 86 -15.26 -17.57 37.99
C ASN A 86 -16.53 -16.72 37.85
N HIS A 87 -17.16 -16.74 36.68
CA HIS A 87 -18.41 -16.01 36.45
C HIS A 87 -19.55 -16.54 37.34
N LEU A 88 -19.68 -17.86 37.49
CA LEU A 88 -20.65 -18.46 38.42
C LEU A 88 -20.38 -18.04 39.88
N PHE A 89 -19.12 -17.94 40.28
CA PHE A 89 -18.73 -17.48 41.61
C PHE A 89 -19.07 -16.00 41.84
N ASP A 90 -18.83 -15.14 40.86
CA ASP A 90 -19.14 -13.71 40.94
C ASP A 90 -20.65 -13.46 41.05
N LEU A 91 -21.46 -14.18 40.27
CA LEU A 91 -22.93 -14.15 40.38
C LEU A 91 -23.41 -14.57 41.78
N ALA A 92 -22.83 -15.63 42.35
CA ALA A 92 -23.17 -16.07 43.71
C ALA A 92 -22.76 -15.05 44.79
N LYS A 93 -21.68 -14.29 44.56
CA LYS A 93 -21.22 -13.20 45.43
C LYS A 93 -22.17 -12.00 45.39
N GLU A 94 -22.60 -11.58 44.22
CA GLU A 94 -23.59 -10.49 44.06
C GLU A 94 -24.92 -10.82 44.73
N HIS A 95 -25.40 -12.06 44.57
CA HIS A 95 -26.64 -12.52 45.19
C HIS A 95 -26.55 -12.54 46.74
N LYS A 96 -25.36 -12.82 47.28
CA LYS A 96 -25.08 -12.71 48.74
C LYS A 96 -25.07 -11.25 49.22
N HIS A 97 -24.58 -10.31 48.40
CA HIS A 97 -24.60 -8.88 48.73
C HIS A 97 -26.01 -8.25 48.61
N SER A 98 -26.85 -8.75 47.69
CA SER A 98 -28.24 -8.30 47.55
C SER A 98 -29.13 -8.71 48.74
N LEU A 99 -28.89 -9.88 49.35
CA LEU A 99 -29.67 -10.40 50.48
C LEU A 99 -29.16 -9.95 51.87
N GLN A 100 -28.19 -9.03 51.94
CA GLN A 100 -27.60 -8.54 53.20
C GLN A 100 -28.45 -7.49 53.95
N SER A 101 -29.77 -7.44 53.75
CA SER A 101 -30.66 -6.53 54.50
C SER A 101 -31.54 -7.20 55.57
N THR A 102 -31.55 -8.53 55.79
CA THR A 102 -32.53 -9.06 56.77
C THR A 102 -32.15 -10.27 57.62
N ILE A 103 -30.93 -10.80 57.64
CA ILE A 103 -30.58 -11.85 58.63
C ILE A 103 -29.14 -11.72 59.13
N ARG A 104 -28.96 -11.08 60.30
CA ARG A 104 -27.82 -11.34 61.19
C ARG A 104 -28.19 -12.54 62.07
N GLY A 105 -27.63 -13.71 61.77
CA GLY A 105 -27.74 -14.86 62.65
C GLY A 105 -27.35 -16.14 61.93
N LEU A 106 -26.35 -16.84 62.48
CA LEU A 106 -25.79 -18.13 62.07
C LEU A 106 -24.77 -18.13 60.91
N SER A 107 -23.48 -18.09 61.26
CA SER A 107 -22.53 -19.17 60.91
C SER A 107 -21.15 -18.88 61.52
N TYR A 108 -20.81 -19.54 62.63
CA TYR A 108 -19.45 -19.53 63.21
C TYR A 108 -18.48 -20.48 62.45
N SER A 109 -18.88 -20.95 61.26
CA SER A 109 -18.21 -22.04 60.53
C SER A 109 -18.02 -21.75 59.04
N VAL A 110 -18.07 -20.50 58.61
CA VAL A 110 -17.88 -20.13 57.20
C VAL A 110 -16.78 -19.05 57.09
N PRO A 111 -15.71 -19.27 56.31
CA PRO A 111 -14.63 -18.31 56.13
C PRO A 111 -15.13 -16.95 55.60
N PRO A 112 -14.49 -15.83 55.98
CA PRO A 112 -14.82 -14.51 55.43
C PRO A 112 -14.72 -14.52 53.90
N GLY A 113 -15.80 -14.15 53.21
CA GLY A 113 -15.85 -14.09 51.75
C GLY A 113 -16.24 -15.39 51.03
N ALA A 114 -16.64 -16.45 51.74
CA ALA A 114 -17.16 -17.67 51.09
C ALA A 114 -18.62 -17.54 50.64
N VAL A 115 -18.98 -18.08 49.48
CA VAL A 115 -20.32 -18.10 48.89
C VAL A 115 -20.72 -19.52 48.52
N SER A 116 -22.03 -19.81 48.48
CA SER A 116 -22.54 -21.11 48.03
C SER A 116 -22.75 -21.06 46.51
N VAL A 117 -22.03 -21.89 45.77
CA VAL A 117 -22.12 -22.00 44.30
C VAL A 117 -22.81 -23.31 43.94
N ALA A 118 -23.77 -23.26 43.02
CA ALA A 118 -24.48 -24.43 42.51
C ALA A 118 -23.93 -24.87 41.15
N CYS A 119 -23.75 -26.17 40.95
CA CYS A 119 -23.38 -26.73 39.65
C CYS A 119 -24.54 -26.59 38.63
N PRO A 120 -24.32 -26.02 37.42
CA PRO A 120 -25.37 -25.93 36.40
C PRO A 120 -25.90 -27.27 35.88
N THR A 121 -25.10 -28.33 35.96
CA THR A 121 -25.47 -29.66 35.43
C THR A 121 -26.27 -30.47 36.44
N CYS A 122 -25.85 -30.53 37.70
CA CYS A 122 -26.46 -31.40 38.72
C CYS A 122 -27.03 -30.67 39.93
N ARG A 123 -26.96 -29.33 39.97
CA ARG A 123 -27.46 -28.45 41.04
C ARG A 123 -26.88 -28.66 42.43
N ALA A 124 -25.86 -29.51 42.58
CA ALA A 124 -25.14 -29.70 43.83
C ALA A 124 -24.49 -28.38 44.27
N THR A 125 -24.71 -27.97 45.52
CA THR A 125 -24.16 -26.74 46.09
C THR A 125 -22.89 -27.02 46.88
N PHE A 126 -21.88 -26.19 46.73
CA PHE A 126 -20.66 -26.25 47.52
C PHE A 126 -20.24 -24.85 47.98
N ILE A 127 -19.58 -24.79 49.14
CA ILE A 127 -19.07 -23.54 49.68
C ILE A 127 -17.72 -23.26 49.04
N ALA A 128 -17.60 -22.11 48.38
CA ALA A 128 -16.40 -21.71 47.68
C ALA A 128 -15.90 -20.33 48.16
N THR A 129 -14.59 -20.19 48.28
CA THR A 129 -13.88 -18.91 48.33
C THR A 129 -13.19 -18.63 46.99
N SER A 130 -12.78 -17.38 46.76
CA SER A 130 -12.03 -17.02 45.54
C SER A 130 -10.76 -17.86 45.38
N GLU A 131 -10.14 -18.28 46.48
CA GLU A 131 -8.96 -19.15 46.45
C GLU A 131 -9.30 -20.60 46.11
N THR A 132 -10.41 -21.14 46.62
CA THR A 132 -10.83 -22.51 46.27
C THR A 132 -11.20 -22.65 44.80
N ILE A 133 -11.79 -21.62 44.16
CA ILE A 133 -12.14 -21.63 42.74
C ILE A 133 -10.89 -21.64 41.85
N LYS A 134 -9.83 -20.92 42.25
CA LYS A 134 -8.55 -20.92 41.52
C LYS A 134 -7.78 -22.23 41.65
N ARG A 135 -8.02 -23.00 42.72
CA ARG A 135 -7.32 -24.26 43.03
C ARG A 135 -8.08 -25.51 42.62
N LEU A 136 -9.18 -25.39 41.87
CA LEU A 136 -9.92 -26.56 41.37
C LEU A 136 -9.01 -27.41 40.47
N SER A 137 -9.08 -28.72 40.66
CA SER A 137 -8.30 -29.68 39.89
C SER A 137 -8.73 -29.68 38.44
N THR A 138 -7.76 -29.88 37.55
CA THR A 138 -8.04 -30.12 36.13
C THR A 138 -8.65 -31.51 35.96
N ASP A 139 -9.67 -31.62 35.10
CA ASP A 139 -10.21 -32.93 34.70
C ASP A 139 -9.27 -33.60 33.71
N HIS A 140 -8.36 -34.44 34.22
CA HIS A 140 -7.42 -35.17 33.38
C HIS A 140 -8.11 -36.18 32.45
N ARG A 141 -9.37 -36.56 32.69
CA ARG A 141 -10.12 -37.46 31.80
C ARG A 141 -10.46 -36.74 30.50
N VAL A 142 -10.94 -35.50 30.60
CA VAL A 142 -11.23 -34.67 29.43
C VAL A 142 -9.94 -34.30 28.70
N VAL A 143 -8.86 -33.99 29.42
CA VAL A 143 -7.54 -33.73 28.80
C VAL A 143 -7.04 -34.96 28.03
N GLN A 144 -7.15 -36.16 28.57
CA GLN A 144 -6.81 -37.40 27.86
C GLN A 144 -7.66 -37.63 26.60
N LEU A 145 -8.94 -37.24 26.62
CA LEU A 145 -9.80 -37.29 25.43
C LEU A 145 -9.41 -36.22 24.39
N MET A 146 -9.00 -35.03 24.83
CA MET A 146 -8.44 -33.99 23.95
C MET A 146 -7.17 -34.49 23.26
N ASP A 147 -6.25 -35.08 24.03
CA ASP A 147 -5.00 -35.65 23.51
C ASP A 147 -5.27 -36.81 22.56
N PHE A 148 -6.20 -37.71 22.89
CA PHE A 148 -6.57 -38.82 22.02
C PHE A 148 -7.05 -38.34 20.64
N VAL A 149 -7.95 -37.35 20.60
CA VAL A 149 -8.47 -36.79 19.34
C VAL A 149 -7.38 -36.07 18.55
N HIS A 150 -6.43 -35.41 19.21
CA HIS A 150 -5.31 -34.75 18.56
C HIS A 150 -4.30 -35.73 17.92
N HIS A 151 -4.19 -36.96 18.44
CA HIS A 151 -3.23 -37.97 17.97
C HIS A 151 -3.86 -39.03 17.05
N THR A 152 -5.17 -38.97 16.80
CA THR A 152 -5.82 -39.84 15.82
C THR A 152 -5.72 -39.23 14.42
N ASP A 153 -5.12 -39.95 13.47
CA ASP A 153 -5.15 -39.58 12.06
C ASP A 153 -6.60 -39.41 11.59
N HIS A 154 -6.97 -38.20 11.18
CA HIS A 154 -8.28 -37.88 10.63
C HIS A 154 -8.41 -38.50 9.23
N CYS A 155 -8.92 -39.72 9.14
CA CYS A 155 -9.35 -40.27 7.86
C CYS A 155 -10.74 -39.71 7.54
N THR A 156 -10.80 -38.58 6.84
CA THR A 156 -12.04 -38.03 6.30
C THR A 156 -12.48 -38.89 5.12
N VAL A 157 -13.18 -39.99 5.41
CA VAL A 157 -13.79 -40.83 4.38
C VAL A 157 -14.89 -39.99 3.70
N THR A 158 -14.69 -39.69 2.42
CA THR A 158 -15.71 -39.00 1.62
C THR A 158 -16.72 -40.03 1.12
N PHE A 159 -18.00 -39.73 1.34
CA PHE A 159 -19.10 -40.63 0.97
C PHE A 159 -19.76 -40.19 -0.33
N CYS A 160 -20.29 -41.16 -1.06
CA CYS A 160 -21.03 -40.92 -2.29
C CYS A 160 -22.33 -40.14 -2.00
N SER A 161 -22.57 -39.10 -2.80
CA SER A 161 -23.80 -38.30 -2.73
C SER A 161 -25.06 -39.05 -3.20
N ARG A 162 -24.89 -40.08 -4.04
CA ARG A 162 -25.98 -40.89 -4.59
C ARG A 162 -26.26 -42.16 -3.78
N HIS A 163 -25.23 -42.73 -3.16
CA HIS A 163 -25.31 -43.99 -2.43
C HIS A 163 -24.92 -43.76 -0.98
N ASN A 164 -25.93 -43.82 -0.10
CA ASN A 164 -25.77 -43.46 1.31
C ASN A 164 -24.72 -44.33 2.01
N LEU A 165 -23.80 -43.69 2.74
CA LEU A 165 -22.71 -44.31 3.50
C LEU A 165 -21.74 -45.17 2.66
N GLN A 166 -21.74 -45.03 1.33
CA GLN A 166 -20.76 -45.72 0.48
C GLN A 166 -19.50 -44.87 0.31
N PRO A 167 -18.30 -45.37 0.68
CA PRO A 167 -17.06 -44.62 0.53
C PRO A 167 -16.66 -44.48 -0.94
N LEU A 168 -16.07 -43.34 -1.29
CA LEU A 168 -15.50 -43.07 -2.60
C LEU A 168 -14.07 -43.62 -2.66
N ASN A 169 -13.89 -44.77 -3.32
CA ASN A 169 -12.61 -45.47 -3.41
C ASN A 169 -12.10 -45.64 -4.85
N PHE A 170 -12.89 -45.23 -5.84
CA PHE A 170 -12.56 -45.41 -7.26
C PHE A 170 -12.52 -44.06 -7.98
N PHE A 171 -11.87 -44.00 -9.13
CA PHE A 171 -11.83 -42.82 -9.98
C PHE A 171 -12.08 -43.22 -11.43
N CYS A 172 -13.02 -42.54 -12.08
CA CYS A 172 -13.27 -42.75 -13.51
C CYS A 172 -12.47 -41.71 -14.32
N GLU A 173 -11.55 -42.18 -15.18
CA GLU A 173 -10.66 -41.29 -15.95
C GLU A 173 -11.42 -40.46 -17.00
N PRO A 174 -12.35 -41.03 -17.80
CA PRO A 174 -13.12 -40.23 -18.77
C PRO A 174 -14.04 -39.17 -18.13
N CYS A 175 -14.58 -39.46 -16.95
CA CYS A 175 -15.51 -38.56 -16.24
C CYS A 175 -14.79 -37.57 -15.31
N LEU A 176 -13.53 -37.83 -14.94
CA LEU A 176 -12.77 -37.07 -13.95
C LEU A 176 -13.48 -36.97 -12.59
N LEU A 177 -14.15 -38.04 -12.17
CA LEU A 177 -14.92 -38.08 -10.91
C LEU A 177 -14.50 -39.26 -10.02
N PRO A 178 -14.42 -39.04 -8.69
CA PRO A 178 -14.34 -40.13 -7.72
C PRO A 178 -15.70 -40.84 -7.55
N LEU A 179 -15.68 -42.16 -7.39
CA LEU A 179 -16.84 -43.05 -7.41
C LEU A 179 -16.82 -44.02 -6.22
N CYS A 180 -18.01 -44.45 -5.78
CA CYS A 180 -18.17 -45.62 -4.92
C CYS A 180 -18.41 -46.89 -5.76
N ARG A 181 -18.38 -48.06 -5.12
CA ARG A 181 -18.61 -49.36 -5.79
C ARG A 181 -19.92 -49.41 -6.58
N ASP A 182 -21.01 -48.90 -6.01
CA ASP A 182 -22.30 -48.95 -6.70
C ASP A 182 -22.31 -48.08 -7.97
N CYS A 183 -21.59 -46.95 -7.97
CA CYS A 183 -21.47 -46.09 -9.15
C CYS A 183 -20.72 -46.77 -10.30
N THR A 184 -19.72 -47.61 -10.00
CA THR A 184 -18.95 -48.33 -11.02
C THR A 184 -19.77 -49.42 -11.69
N GLU A 185 -20.70 -50.04 -10.94
CA GLU A 185 -21.58 -51.08 -11.47
C GLU A 185 -22.82 -50.53 -12.19
N LEU A 186 -23.33 -49.37 -11.79
CA LEU A 186 -24.58 -48.84 -12.33
C LEU A 186 -24.38 -47.88 -13.51
N ASP A 187 -23.52 -46.87 -13.34
CA ASP A 187 -23.43 -45.73 -14.26
C ASP A 187 -22.08 -45.65 -15.00
N HIS A 188 -21.02 -46.24 -14.46
CA HIS A 188 -19.65 -46.12 -14.98
C HIS A 188 -19.05 -47.49 -15.30
N LYS A 189 -19.78 -48.25 -16.13
CA LYS A 189 -19.38 -49.60 -16.55
C LYS A 189 -18.26 -49.52 -17.60
N GLU A 190 -17.37 -50.51 -17.57
CA GLU A 190 -16.33 -50.65 -18.58
C GLU A 190 -16.91 -50.85 -19.99
N ASP A 191 -18.03 -51.59 -20.11
CA ASP A 191 -18.74 -51.81 -21.38
C ASP A 191 -19.26 -50.51 -22.03
N ASP A 192 -19.52 -49.49 -21.22
CA ASP A 192 -19.96 -48.15 -21.65
C ASP A 192 -18.78 -47.21 -21.96
N GLY A 193 -17.54 -47.73 -21.90
CA GLY A 193 -16.32 -46.98 -22.20
C GLY A 193 -15.75 -46.18 -21.02
N HIS A 194 -16.24 -46.40 -19.80
CA HIS A 194 -15.71 -45.77 -18.60
C HIS A 194 -14.54 -46.59 -18.04
N LEU A 195 -13.35 -46.00 -18.04
CA LEU A 195 -12.18 -46.59 -17.40
C LEU A 195 -12.12 -46.16 -15.94
N VAL A 196 -12.33 -47.13 -15.05
CA VAL A 196 -12.31 -46.93 -13.60
C VAL A 196 -11.05 -47.55 -13.00
N ILE A 197 -10.34 -46.80 -12.19
CA ILE A 197 -9.15 -47.24 -11.44
C ILE A 197 -9.34 -47.01 -9.95
N ASP A 198 -8.50 -47.61 -9.12
CA ASP A 198 -8.46 -47.31 -7.69
C ASP A 198 -8.08 -45.84 -7.47
N LEU A 199 -8.67 -45.20 -6.45
CA LEU A 199 -8.41 -43.80 -6.15
C LEU A 199 -6.94 -43.58 -5.75
N GLU A 200 -6.31 -44.52 -5.04
CA GLU A 200 -4.89 -44.44 -4.68
C GLU A 200 -4.00 -44.52 -5.94
N ASP A 201 -4.34 -45.39 -6.89
CA ASP A 201 -3.65 -45.50 -8.18
C ASP A 201 -3.84 -44.25 -9.04
N ALA A 202 -5.04 -43.66 -9.03
CA ALA A 202 -5.30 -42.38 -9.70
C ALA A 202 -4.43 -41.26 -9.10
N MET A 203 -4.37 -41.19 -7.76
CA MET A 203 -3.54 -40.21 -7.07
C MET A 203 -2.06 -40.39 -7.42
N THR A 204 -1.53 -41.61 -7.42
CA THR A 204 -0.12 -41.84 -7.79
C THR A 204 0.17 -41.51 -9.26
N LYS A 205 -0.78 -41.74 -10.17
CA LYS A 205 -0.63 -41.45 -11.60
C LYS A 205 -0.73 -39.96 -11.93
N TYR A 206 -1.72 -39.25 -11.37
CA TYR A 206 -2.04 -37.88 -11.76
C TYR A 206 -1.32 -36.81 -10.94
N THR A 207 -0.95 -37.10 -9.68
CA THR A 207 -0.17 -36.16 -8.85
C THR A 207 1.09 -35.62 -9.57
N PRO A 208 1.99 -36.45 -10.16
CA PRO A 208 3.19 -35.93 -10.82
C PRO A 208 2.88 -35.08 -12.08
N VAL A 209 1.78 -35.36 -12.78
CA VAL A 209 1.35 -34.59 -13.94
C VAL A 209 0.85 -33.21 -13.49
N LEU A 210 0.06 -33.17 -12.41
CA LEU A 210 -0.41 -31.93 -11.80
C LEU A 210 0.74 -31.12 -11.22
N ASP A 211 1.70 -31.76 -10.54
CA ASP A 211 2.90 -31.11 -10.02
C ASP A 211 3.72 -30.49 -11.16
N SER A 212 3.93 -31.20 -12.26
CA SER A 212 4.61 -30.65 -13.45
C SER A 212 3.88 -29.42 -13.99
N ALA A 213 2.56 -29.49 -14.14
CA ALA A 213 1.75 -28.36 -14.60
C ALA A 213 1.82 -27.17 -13.64
N ILE A 214 1.81 -27.42 -12.33
CA ILE A 214 2.00 -26.38 -11.30
C ILE A 214 3.37 -25.72 -11.48
N THR A 215 4.45 -26.49 -11.61
CA THR A 215 5.79 -25.91 -11.78
C THR A 215 5.93 -25.09 -13.08
N GLU A 216 5.28 -25.50 -14.16
CA GLU A 216 5.24 -24.74 -15.42
C GLU A 216 4.49 -23.42 -15.26
N MET A 217 3.32 -23.44 -14.59
CA MET A 217 2.55 -22.24 -14.29
C MET A 217 3.31 -21.29 -13.37
N GLU A 218 3.98 -21.81 -12.33
CA GLU A 218 4.83 -21.02 -11.43
C GLU A 218 5.99 -20.36 -12.18
N ALA A 219 6.64 -21.07 -13.10
CA ALA A 219 7.69 -20.50 -13.95
C ALA A 219 7.15 -19.41 -14.89
N GLU A 220 5.94 -19.58 -15.44
CA GLU A 220 5.29 -18.55 -16.26
C GLU A 220 4.93 -17.32 -15.44
N ILE A 221 4.42 -17.49 -14.21
CA ILE A 221 4.13 -16.39 -13.28
C ILE A 221 5.39 -15.55 -13.07
N ILE A 222 6.52 -16.17 -12.74
CA ILE A 222 7.80 -15.47 -12.55
C ILE A 222 8.20 -14.69 -13.83
N SER A 223 8.07 -15.31 -15.01
CA SER A 223 8.38 -14.64 -16.28
C SER A 223 7.48 -13.44 -16.57
N LEU A 224 6.20 -13.51 -16.19
CA LEU A 224 5.24 -12.42 -16.35
C LEU A 224 5.54 -11.28 -15.38
N GLU A 225 5.91 -11.59 -14.14
CA GLU A 225 6.33 -10.59 -13.14
C GLU A 225 7.58 -9.83 -13.62
N GLU A 226 8.60 -10.53 -14.13
CA GLU A 226 9.79 -9.91 -14.71
C GLU A 226 9.45 -8.96 -15.88
N LYS A 227 8.56 -9.39 -16.80
CA LYS A 227 8.07 -8.54 -17.89
C LYS A 227 7.29 -7.33 -17.37
N GLY A 228 6.52 -7.51 -16.30
CA GLY A 228 5.79 -6.44 -15.62
C GLY A 228 6.73 -5.35 -15.10
N ILE A 229 7.80 -5.75 -14.41
CA ILE A 229 8.84 -4.83 -13.89
C ILE A 229 9.51 -4.06 -15.05
N ILE A 230 9.83 -4.75 -16.15
CA ILE A 230 10.44 -4.10 -17.33
C ILE A 230 9.47 -3.08 -17.95
N LEU A 231 8.19 -3.45 -18.11
CA LEU A 231 7.17 -2.54 -18.65
C LEU A 231 6.96 -1.31 -17.76
N GLU A 232 6.95 -1.49 -16.44
CA GLU A 232 6.88 -0.39 -15.48
C GLU A 232 8.10 0.53 -15.62
N SER A 233 9.30 -0.04 -15.71
CA SER A 233 10.54 0.71 -15.94
C SER A 233 10.50 1.51 -17.25
N VAL A 234 10.05 0.91 -18.36
CA VAL A 234 9.91 1.60 -19.65
C VAL A 234 8.87 2.71 -19.58
N THR A 235 7.75 2.48 -18.88
CA THR A 235 6.70 3.49 -18.69
C THR A 235 7.23 4.68 -17.88
N ASN A 236 7.91 4.43 -16.77
CA ASN A 236 8.55 5.46 -15.96
C ASN A 236 9.63 6.23 -16.75
N HIS A 237 10.36 5.52 -17.61
CA HIS A 237 11.31 6.17 -18.51
C HIS A 237 10.63 7.12 -19.50
N LEU A 238 9.50 6.72 -20.09
CA LEU A 238 8.71 7.59 -20.97
C LEU A 238 8.20 8.84 -20.23
N ASP A 239 7.77 8.70 -18.98
CA ASP A 239 7.36 9.85 -18.16
C ASP A 239 8.53 10.78 -17.85
N SER A 240 9.72 10.23 -17.57
CA SER A 240 10.95 11.04 -17.43
C SER A 240 11.27 11.79 -18.71
N VAL A 241 11.30 11.10 -19.87
CA VAL A 241 11.57 11.71 -21.18
C VAL A 241 10.56 12.81 -21.50
N LYS A 242 9.28 12.59 -21.18
CA LYS A 242 8.23 13.61 -21.31
C LYS A 242 8.53 14.83 -20.45
N SER A 243 8.84 14.64 -19.17
CA SER A 243 9.19 15.73 -18.26
C SER A 243 10.40 16.52 -18.75
N ASP A 244 11.44 15.83 -19.20
CA ASP A 244 12.65 16.44 -19.75
C ASP A 244 12.35 17.25 -21.01
N LEU A 245 11.54 16.71 -21.93
CA LEU A 245 11.16 17.41 -23.16
C LEU A 245 10.32 18.65 -22.87
N ILE A 246 9.38 18.58 -21.93
CA ILE A 246 8.62 19.76 -21.46
C ILE A 246 9.57 20.81 -20.89
N GLY A 247 10.56 20.40 -20.08
CA GLY A 247 11.60 21.28 -19.55
C GLY A 247 12.40 21.97 -20.67
N GLN A 248 12.80 21.22 -21.70
CA GLN A 248 13.50 21.76 -22.87
C GLN A 248 12.65 22.78 -23.63
N VAL A 249 11.36 22.49 -23.85
CA VAL A 249 10.42 23.43 -24.49
C VAL A 249 10.33 24.72 -23.68
N HIS A 250 10.12 24.63 -22.36
CA HIS A 250 10.06 25.80 -21.48
C HIS A 250 11.34 26.64 -21.54
N SER A 251 12.50 26.00 -21.45
CA SER A 251 13.81 26.65 -21.52
C SER A 251 14.03 27.35 -22.87
N CYS A 252 13.70 26.67 -23.97
CA CYS A 252 13.84 27.23 -25.31
C CYS A 252 12.93 28.46 -25.51
N MET A 253 11.68 28.38 -25.07
CA MET A 253 10.73 29.49 -25.17
C MET A 253 11.11 30.65 -24.24
N ALA A 254 11.66 30.37 -23.06
CA ALA A 254 12.17 31.41 -22.16
C ALA A 254 13.31 32.20 -22.80
N ARG A 255 14.29 31.51 -23.40
CA ARG A 255 15.38 32.14 -24.14
C ARG A 255 14.88 32.98 -25.32
N MET A 256 13.87 32.50 -26.05
CA MET A 256 13.27 33.27 -27.16
C MET A 256 12.60 34.56 -26.67
N ARG A 257 11.85 34.49 -25.55
CA ARG A 257 11.25 35.68 -24.92
C ARG A 257 12.30 36.68 -24.49
N GLU A 258 13.41 36.22 -23.92
CA GLU A 258 14.51 37.10 -23.52
C GLU A 258 15.10 37.86 -24.72
N LEU A 259 15.35 37.18 -25.84
CA LEU A 259 15.83 37.83 -27.07
C LEU A 259 14.84 38.88 -27.61
N LEU A 260 13.54 38.60 -27.55
CA LEU A 260 12.51 39.55 -27.97
C LEU A 260 12.44 40.76 -27.03
N ASN A 261 12.51 40.54 -25.71
CA ASN A 261 12.53 41.61 -24.71
C ASN A 261 13.76 42.51 -24.87
N GLU A 262 14.94 41.93 -25.11
CA GLU A 262 16.15 42.72 -25.38
C GLU A 262 16.02 43.54 -26.67
N ARG A 263 15.42 42.96 -27.71
CA ARG A 263 15.14 43.72 -28.95
C ARG A 263 14.18 44.87 -28.71
N GLU A 264 13.13 44.67 -27.92
CA GLU A 264 12.17 45.70 -27.53
C GLU A 264 12.87 46.86 -26.79
N LYS A 265 13.68 46.55 -25.78
CA LYS A 265 14.47 47.55 -25.04
C LYS A 265 15.33 48.41 -25.98
N VAL A 266 16.02 47.77 -26.93
CA VAL A 266 16.84 48.47 -27.92
C VAL A 266 16.01 49.40 -28.81
N LEU A 267 14.81 48.98 -29.23
CA LEU A 267 13.92 49.80 -30.04
C LEU A 267 13.39 51.01 -29.26
N ILE A 268 12.96 50.80 -28.01
CA ILE A 268 12.52 51.88 -27.12
C ILE A 268 13.64 52.88 -26.88
N ALA A 269 14.86 52.41 -26.59
CA ALA A 269 16.03 53.29 -26.44
C ALA A 269 16.30 54.12 -27.70
N LYS A 270 16.12 53.53 -28.89
CA LYS A 270 16.28 54.24 -30.16
C LYS A 270 15.19 55.29 -30.37
N VAL A 271 13.94 55.01 -30.00
CA VAL A 271 12.85 56.00 -30.04
C VAL A 271 13.22 57.19 -29.15
N HIS A 272 13.56 56.95 -27.88
CA HIS A 272 13.99 58.01 -26.97
C HIS A 272 15.16 58.82 -27.52
N GLN A 273 16.17 58.15 -28.08
CA GLN A 273 17.34 58.81 -28.65
C GLN A 273 16.95 59.77 -29.78
N GLU A 274 16.14 59.33 -30.74
CA GLU A 274 15.78 60.15 -31.91
C GLU A 274 14.81 61.27 -31.53
N THR A 275 13.87 61.02 -30.61
CA THR A 275 12.95 62.07 -30.13
C THR A 275 13.66 63.13 -29.29
N GLU A 276 14.60 62.73 -28.43
CA GLU A 276 15.37 63.68 -27.61
C GLU A 276 16.33 64.52 -28.46
N LYS A 277 16.96 63.93 -29.49
CA LYS A 277 17.76 64.69 -30.45
C LYS A 277 16.93 65.80 -31.11
N GLU A 278 15.71 65.49 -31.55
CA GLU A 278 14.85 66.47 -32.19
C GLU A 278 14.34 67.52 -31.19
N ARG A 279 13.96 67.09 -29.99
CA ARG A 279 13.59 67.98 -28.87
C ARG A 279 14.69 68.98 -28.56
N ASN A 280 15.95 68.53 -28.48
CA ASN A 280 17.08 69.41 -28.16
C ASN A 280 17.30 70.48 -29.22
N LYS A 281 17.15 70.16 -30.51
CA LYS A 281 17.20 71.16 -31.60
C LYS A 281 16.11 72.22 -31.44
N LEU A 282 14.89 71.82 -31.06
CA LEU A 282 13.79 72.74 -30.84
C LEU A 282 14.03 73.64 -29.61
N ILE A 283 14.60 73.09 -28.54
CA ILE A 283 15.00 73.87 -27.35
C ILE A 283 16.06 74.91 -27.71
N GLU A 284 17.07 74.55 -28.49
CA GLU A 284 18.12 75.48 -28.95
C GLU A 284 17.54 76.62 -29.80
N LYS A 285 16.63 76.29 -30.74
CA LYS A 285 15.91 77.30 -31.54
C LYS A 285 15.05 78.23 -30.68
N ALA A 286 14.37 77.68 -29.66
CA ALA A 286 13.57 78.47 -28.72
C ALA A 286 14.45 79.43 -27.90
N ALA A 287 15.59 78.96 -27.39
CA ALA A 287 16.54 79.80 -26.66
C ALA A 287 17.08 80.96 -27.51
N LEU A 288 17.34 80.72 -28.80
CA LEU A 288 17.75 81.77 -29.74
C LEU A 288 16.65 82.84 -29.92
N LEU A 289 15.39 82.43 -30.03
CA LEU A 289 14.26 83.36 -30.10
C LEU A 289 14.11 84.18 -28.82
N ASP A 290 14.19 83.54 -27.66
CA ASP A 290 14.07 84.22 -26.37
C ASP A 290 15.20 85.24 -26.17
N SER A 291 16.45 84.90 -26.51
CA SER A 291 17.56 85.84 -26.46
C SER A 291 17.34 87.05 -27.37
N ARG A 292 16.89 86.84 -28.62
CA ARG A 292 16.58 87.96 -29.54
C ARG A 292 15.41 88.81 -29.03
N ARG A 293 14.39 88.18 -28.42
CA ARG A 293 13.26 88.87 -27.78
C ARG A 293 13.73 89.73 -26.60
N GLU A 294 14.57 89.20 -25.71
CA GLU A 294 15.10 89.93 -24.55
C GLU A 294 15.83 91.21 -24.97
N ILE A 295 16.71 91.13 -25.99
CA ILE A 295 17.42 92.30 -26.53
C ILE A 295 16.45 93.35 -27.06
N ILE A 296 15.40 92.94 -27.79
CA ILE A 296 14.39 93.86 -28.32
C ILE A 296 13.60 94.52 -27.18
N VAL A 297 13.21 93.75 -26.16
CA VAL A 297 12.50 94.26 -24.99
C VAL A 297 13.37 95.27 -24.23
N GLU A 298 14.66 94.96 -24.02
CA GLU A 298 15.60 95.85 -23.35
C GLU A 298 15.78 97.16 -24.11
N LYS A 299 16.11 97.10 -25.42
CA LYS A 299 16.25 98.29 -26.26
C LYS A 299 14.95 99.10 -26.33
N SER A 300 13.79 98.43 -26.38
CA SER A 300 12.49 99.11 -26.36
C SER A 300 12.19 99.78 -25.03
N SER A 301 12.64 99.23 -23.90
CA SER A 301 12.51 99.84 -22.58
C SER A 301 13.36 101.10 -22.46
N LYS A 302 14.65 101.02 -22.86
CA LYS A 302 15.57 102.16 -22.89
C LYS A 302 15.04 103.30 -23.77
N LEU A 303 14.52 102.98 -24.96
CA LEU A 303 13.94 103.98 -25.86
C LEU A 303 12.70 104.65 -25.25
N ARG A 304 11.84 103.90 -24.56
CA ARG A 304 10.69 104.47 -23.82
C ARG A 304 11.16 105.44 -22.74
N GLN A 305 12.13 105.04 -21.93
CA GLN A 305 12.67 105.89 -20.87
C GLN A 305 13.30 107.19 -21.41
N ALA A 306 14.10 107.11 -22.48
CA ALA A 306 14.70 108.28 -23.12
C ALA A 306 13.64 109.23 -23.68
N LYS A 307 12.56 108.68 -24.24
CA LYS A 307 11.40 109.44 -24.72
C LYS A 307 10.68 110.15 -23.58
N ASP A 308 10.39 109.45 -22.50
CA ASP A 308 9.65 110.01 -21.35
C ASP A 308 10.46 111.12 -20.65
N ASN A 309 11.79 110.99 -20.64
CA ASN A 309 12.70 111.97 -20.08
C ASN A 309 13.05 113.13 -21.04
N GLY A 310 12.58 113.11 -22.30
CA GLY A 310 12.84 114.16 -23.29
C GLY A 310 14.29 114.24 -23.84
N HIS A 311 15.09 113.18 -23.70
CA HIS A 311 16.50 113.15 -24.15
C HIS A 311 16.60 112.84 -25.65
N VAL A 312 16.41 113.86 -26.49
CA VAL A 312 16.31 113.72 -27.95
C VAL A 312 17.52 113.02 -28.58
N GLU A 313 18.74 113.37 -28.19
CA GLU A 313 19.96 112.76 -28.73
C GLU A 313 20.03 111.25 -28.46
N GLU A 314 19.70 110.84 -27.24
CA GLU A 314 19.68 109.44 -26.83
C GLU A 314 18.56 108.64 -27.52
N MET A 315 17.40 109.27 -27.76
CA MET A 315 16.32 108.65 -28.54
C MET A 315 16.77 108.28 -29.95
N PHE A 316 17.43 109.19 -30.66
CA PHE A 316 17.87 108.94 -32.03
C PHE A 316 19.02 107.92 -32.08
N ARG A 317 19.94 107.96 -31.10
CA ARG A 317 21.01 106.94 -30.96
C ARG A 317 20.42 105.54 -30.75
N ILE A 318 19.54 105.36 -29.77
CA ILE A 318 18.90 104.06 -29.50
C ILE A 318 18.03 103.61 -30.70
N HIS A 319 17.35 104.54 -31.36
CA HIS A 319 16.56 104.23 -32.56
C HIS A 319 17.44 103.72 -33.71
N GLN A 320 18.62 104.32 -33.93
CA GLN A 320 19.60 103.82 -34.88
C GLN A 320 20.07 102.41 -34.49
N ASP A 321 20.44 102.19 -33.23
CA ASP A 321 20.88 100.88 -32.73
C ASP A 321 19.81 99.79 -32.82
N VAL A 322 18.53 100.14 -32.69
CA VAL A 322 17.39 99.23 -32.89
C VAL A 322 17.19 98.95 -34.38
N ARG A 323 17.32 99.96 -35.23
CA ARG A 323 17.17 99.84 -36.68
C ARG A 323 18.25 98.92 -37.25
N GLU A 324 19.49 99.08 -36.82
CA GLU A 324 20.61 98.21 -37.22
C GLU A 324 20.40 96.77 -36.74
N PHE A 325 20.02 96.56 -35.47
CA PHE A 325 19.72 95.22 -34.94
C PHE A 325 18.53 94.53 -35.64
N ARG A 326 17.50 95.29 -36.01
CA ARG A 326 16.34 94.78 -36.78
C ARG A 326 16.65 94.54 -38.25
N ALA A 327 17.70 95.15 -38.80
CA ALA A 327 18.15 94.89 -40.16
C ALA A 327 18.87 93.53 -40.28
N GLU A 328 19.31 92.93 -39.16
CA GLU A 328 19.79 91.56 -39.14
C GLU A 328 18.70 90.56 -39.56
N PRO A 329 19.07 89.44 -40.22
CA PRO A 329 18.12 88.43 -40.67
C PRO A 329 17.22 87.92 -39.54
N ALA A 330 15.93 87.72 -39.83
CA ALA A 330 15.01 87.09 -38.89
C ALA A 330 15.41 85.63 -38.63
N VAL A 331 15.29 85.20 -37.37
CA VAL A 331 15.46 83.79 -36.98
C VAL A 331 14.30 83.00 -37.59
N ARG A 332 14.60 82.15 -38.59
CA ARG A 332 13.61 81.27 -39.21
C ARG A 332 13.56 79.92 -38.51
N ILE A 333 12.36 79.47 -38.16
CA ILE A 333 12.07 78.15 -37.59
C ILE A 333 11.13 77.42 -38.54
N ARG A 334 11.67 76.51 -39.34
CA ARG A 334 10.94 75.76 -40.37
C ARG A 334 9.70 75.05 -39.83
N GLU A 335 9.75 74.57 -38.60
CA GLU A 335 8.63 73.87 -37.95
C GLU A 335 7.42 74.77 -37.69
N ILE A 336 7.65 76.07 -37.51
CA ILE A 336 6.60 77.08 -37.23
C ILE A 336 6.28 77.88 -38.49
N ASP A 337 7.31 78.36 -39.18
CA ASP A 337 7.18 79.24 -40.34
C ASP A 337 6.70 78.48 -41.59
N ASP A 338 7.18 77.25 -41.80
CA ASP A 338 6.81 76.41 -42.95
C ASP A 338 5.75 75.34 -42.57
N GLY A 339 5.44 75.19 -41.27
CA GLY A 339 4.51 74.17 -40.75
C GLY A 339 4.98 72.72 -40.92
N LEU A 340 6.29 72.51 -41.10
CA LEU A 340 6.87 71.19 -41.36
C LEU A 340 7.22 70.46 -40.05
N MET A 341 6.54 69.35 -39.78
CA MET A 341 6.79 68.53 -38.58
C MET A 341 7.59 67.26 -38.89
N THR A 342 8.57 66.96 -38.06
CA THR A 342 9.29 65.68 -38.08
C THR A 342 8.38 64.57 -37.54
N SER A 343 8.16 63.51 -38.32
CA SER A 343 7.35 62.34 -37.91
C SER A 343 8.24 61.10 -37.69
N PHE A 344 7.86 60.28 -36.72
CA PHE A 344 8.56 59.03 -36.38
C PHE A 344 7.62 57.85 -36.60
N VAL A 345 8.09 56.83 -37.31
CA VAL A 345 7.30 55.64 -37.65
C VAL A 345 8.12 54.39 -37.37
N LEU A 346 7.49 53.41 -36.71
CA LEU A 346 8.07 52.08 -36.51
C LEU A 346 8.01 51.29 -37.83
N ASN A 347 9.14 50.71 -38.24
CA ASN A 347 9.19 49.85 -39.42
C ASN A 347 8.82 48.40 -39.05
N THR A 348 7.70 47.90 -39.56
CA THR A 348 7.14 46.56 -39.28
C THR A 348 7.17 45.60 -40.47
N ARG A 349 7.98 45.86 -41.50
CA ARG A 349 8.02 45.06 -42.75
C ARG A 349 8.16 43.54 -42.54
N ASP A 350 8.94 43.11 -41.55
CA ASP A 350 9.25 41.69 -41.33
C ASP A 350 8.32 41.00 -40.30
N GLU A 351 7.32 41.71 -39.77
CA GLU A 351 6.44 41.20 -38.71
C GLU A 351 5.71 39.91 -39.12
N ALA A 352 5.11 39.91 -40.32
CA ALA A 352 4.37 38.76 -40.83
C ALA A 352 5.27 37.54 -41.05
N MET A 353 6.50 37.76 -41.53
CA MET A 353 7.48 36.69 -41.73
C MET A 353 7.95 36.10 -40.40
N LEU A 354 8.18 36.95 -39.39
CA LEU A 354 8.55 36.51 -38.05
C LEU A 354 7.42 35.70 -37.40
N ALA A 355 6.18 36.18 -37.47
CA ALA A 355 5.02 35.47 -36.94
C ALA A 355 4.87 34.07 -37.58
N SER A 356 5.03 33.98 -38.91
CA SER A 356 5.00 32.69 -39.61
C SER A 356 6.11 31.74 -39.14
N ARG A 357 7.33 32.25 -38.92
CA ARG A 357 8.44 31.43 -38.41
C ARG A 357 8.22 30.94 -36.98
N ILE A 358 7.60 31.77 -36.13
CA ILE A 358 7.25 31.38 -34.76
C ILE A 358 6.24 30.23 -34.75
N ASN A 359 5.20 30.30 -35.59
CA ASN A 359 4.18 29.26 -35.67
C ASN A 359 4.73 27.90 -36.12
N ASN A 360 5.79 27.89 -36.92
CA ASN A 360 6.41 26.68 -37.45
C ASN A 360 7.60 26.19 -36.59
N PHE A 361 7.84 26.79 -35.42
CA PHE A 361 8.99 26.48 -34.59
C PHE A 361 8.68 25.39 -33.55
N GLY A 362 9.54 24.37 -33.47
CA GLY A 362 9.55 23.42 -32.36
C GLY A 362 8.55 22.25 -32.47
N ASP A 363 8.44 21.64 -33.65
CA ASP A 363 7.59 20.46 -33.85
C ASP A 363 8.14 19.21 -33.10
N VAL A 364 7.24 18.37 -32.60
CA VAL A 364 7.57 17.17 -31.81
C VAL A 364 7.25 15.92 -32.61
N VAL A 365 8.27 15.13 -32.94
CA VAL A 365 8.14 13.90 -33.73
C VAL A 365 8.52 12.70 -32.88
N SER A 366 7.66 11.66 -32.86
CA SER A 366 8.00 10.37 -32.28
C SER A 366 8.63 9.45 -33.34
N LYS A 367 9.69 8.73 -32.95
CA LYS A 367 10.29 7.66 -33.75
C LYS A 367 10.32 6.38 -32.92
N VAL A 368 9.91 5.27 -33.53
CA VAL A 368 10.02 3.95 -32.91
C VAL A 368 11.32 3.32 -33.42
N GLU A 369 12.29 3.15 -32.52
CA GLU A 369 13.52 2.43 -32.82
C GLU A 369 13.44 1.03 -32.19
N THR A 370 13.66 0.00 -32.98
CA THR A 370 13.63 -1.39 -32.49
C THR A 370 14.91 -1.69 -31.70
N THR A 371 14.78 -1.87 -30.38
CA THR A 371 15.86 -2.42 -29.55
C THR A 371 15.94 -3.94 -29.79
N SER A 372 16.65 -4.34 -30.86
CA SER A 372 16.86 -5.75 -31.13
C SER A 372 17.80 -6.38 -30.09
N SER A 373 17.21 -7.04 -29.11
CA SER A 373 17.72 -8.33 -28.63
C SER A 373 16.55 -9.30 -28.52
N ARG A 374 16.09 -9.81 -29.67
CA ARG A 374 15.23 -11.00 -29.73
C ARG A 374 15.98 -12.16 -29.09
N VAL A 375 15.76 -12.41 -27.81
CA VAL A 375 16.02 -13.72 -27.21
C VAL A 375 15.01 -14.66 -27.86
N LYS A 376 15.50 -15.53 -28.76
CA LYS A 376 14.71 -16.60 -29.37
C LYS A 376 14.37 -17.61 -28.27
N THR A 377 13.19 -17.50 -27.67
CA THR A 377 12.61 -18.63 -26.94
C THR A 377 12.21 -19.68 -27.98
N LYS A 378 12.98 -20.77 -28.07
CA LYS A 378 12.59 -21.95 -28.84
C LYS A 378 11.42 -22.61 -28.11
N VAL A 379 10.19 -22.28 -28.47
CA VAL A 379 9.03 -23.13 -28.20
C VAL A 379 8.89 -24.07 -29.39
N SER A 380 9.24 -25.34 -29.17
CA SER A 380 9.00 -26.43 -30.12
C SER A 380 7.51 -26.69 -30.19
N THR A 381 6.85 -26.15 -31.21
CA THR A 381 5.45 -26.47 -31.54
C THR A 381 5.42 -27.85 -32.19
N PHE A 382 4.95 -28.86 -31.43
CA PHE A 382 4.56 -30.14 -32.00
C PHE A 382 3.27 -29.94 -32.81
N LEU A 383 3.40 -30.04 -34.13
CA LEU A 383 2.28 -30.12 -35.07
C LEU A 383 1.64 -31.50 -34.94
N THR A 384 0.47 -31.59 -34.31
CA THR A 384 -0.44 -32.72 -34.52
C THR A 384 -1.49 -32.34 -35.55
N ARG A 385 -1.46 -33.09 -36.65
CA ARG A 385 -2.31 -33.01 -37.84
C ARG A 385 -3.70 -33.56 -37.48
N PRO A 386 -4.84 -32.91 -37.81
CA PRO A 386 -6.14 -33.56 -37.69
C PRO A 386 -6.32 -34.52 -38.86
N SER A 387 -6.50 -35.81 -38.54
CA SER A 387 -6.98 -36.82 -39.47
C SER A 387 -8.46 -36.55 -39.75
N SER A 388 -8.78 -36.27 -41.01
CA SER A 388 -10.15 -36.30 -41.52
C SER A 388 -10.69 -37.73 -41.45
N TYR A 389 -11.85 -37.93 -40.83
CA TYR A 389 -12.69 -39.10 -41.09
C TYR A 389 -14.09 -38.64 -41.52
N LYS A 390 -14.50 -39.20 -42.66
CA LYS A 390 -15.90 -39.42 -43.04
C LYS A 390 -16.42 -40.64 -42.31
#